data_AF-A0A6J1LJX3-F1
#
_entry.id   AF-A0A6J1LJX3-F1
#
_cell.length_a   1.000
_cell.length_b   1.000
_cell.length_c   1.000
_cell.angle_alpha   90.00
_cell.angle_beta   90.00
_cell.angle_gamma   90.00
#
_symmetry.space_group_name_H-M   'P 1'
#
loop_
_entity.id
_entity.type
_entity.pdbx_description
1 polymer ?
#
loop_
_entity_poly.entity_id
_entity_poly.type
_entity_poly.pdbx_seq_one_letter_code
_entity_poly.pdbx_strand_id
1 'polypeptide(L)'
;MAEGMRRGRRRRIEPPRIQYGAWDDPRVSLFATVPQEPVGDMLGRLKPLPPDQRNRTLDMDSCPLVLAPSNSTNRLFREVKYQVQQIADDRNKNYHPIQERERQSAIIAGMVAEHNNREFAEAMRSKQLQVNSQRLRDLQIEIDRAKTTLCVVGKRNENIIKKGAERAEERREALEHWEQVRKEKLAEQQALQDKTKAYSQQLVAQIHKLQAERAQRHITDLEEGRQKRHNDEMAHANDLKQSLEDRYKKRGELKKMLDDFSALQRSIRDANPIQPDKLNVILMEAVGPVTASFKRNSMQQKLDKMERRRLISDKLSEQLREIRGKKDAHDNMLADILVCERQAREKKRARQEVLNRHNQKLQVAKDLINQRKEKQFYREKDELLLNTIHTDATSFMQRQYQQASAREAARQELNLKGTADSAVEIANNARLRAIAVEEDRMLKKALQDMEDEMERRIDEERMRVLRSQPREIIDEVRPCKLSRAERFTFNLPKCTKDEDTHTH
;
A
#
# COMPACT_ATOMS: atom_id res chain seq x y z
N MET A 1 -13.39 -30.58 -23.32
CA MET A 1 -12.97 -30.52 -24.75
C MET A 1 -11.88 -29.46 -24.81
N ALA A 2 -10.62 -29.68 -25.20
CA ALA A 2 -9.93 -30.73 -25.95
C ALA A 2 -8.66 -31.17 -25.17
N GLU A 3 -8.33 -32.47 -25.11
CA GLU A 3 -7.25 -33.15 -25.86
C GLU A 3 -5.89 -32.46 -25.72
N GLY A 4 -4.79 -33.06 -25.27
CA GLY A 4 -4.41 -34.46 -25.20
C GLY A 4 -2.98 -34.55 -25.72
N MET A 5 -1.98 -34.78 -24.86
CA MET A 5 -0.68 -35.31 -25.30
C MET A 5 -0.07 -36.26 -24.27
N ARG A 6 -0.05 -37.53 -24.66
CA ARG A 6 0.78 -38.60 -24.12
C ARG A 6 2.16 -38.58 -24.81
N ARG A 7 3.11 -39.28 -24.15
CA ARG A 7 4.35 -39.92 -24.63
C ARG A 7 5.63 -39.15 -24.21
N GLY A 8 6.66 -39.78 -23.64
CA GLY A 8 6.94 -41.21 -23.57
C GLY A 8 8.01 -41.57 -22.53
N ARG A 9 7.88 -42.81 -22.01
CA ARG A 9 8.91 -43.50 -21.24
C ARG A 9 10.10 -43.82 -22.17
N ARG A 10 11.29 -43.34 -21.84
CA ARG A 10 12.53 -43.82 -22.47
C ARG A 10 12.86 -45.20 -21.92
N ARG A 11 12.94 -46.18 -22.81
CA ARG A 11 13.51 -47.51 -22.57
C ARG A 11 15.00 -47.35 -22.27
N ARG A 12 15.51 -48.06 -21.25
CA ARG A 12 16.95 -48.24 -21.04
C ARG A 12 17.46 -49.14 -22.17
N ILE A 13 18.43 -48.64 -22.93
CA ILE A 13 19.21 -49.42 -23.90
C ILE A 13 20.42 -49.91 -23.09
N GLU A 14 20.51 -51.21 -22.85
CA GLU A 14 21.74 -51.84 -22.38
C GLU A 14 22.77 -51.86 -23.51
N PRO A 15 24.06 -51.57 -23.27
CA PRO A 15 25.09 -51.73 -24.28
C PRO A 15 25.46 -53.22 -24.45
N PRO A 16 25.93 -53.62 -25.65
CA PRO A 16 26.20 -55.01 -25.97
C PRO A 16 27.42 -55.55 -25.20
N ARG A 17 27.32 -56.81 -24.75
CA ARG A 17 28.48 -57.63 -24.35
C ARG A 17 29.39 -57.80 -25.56
N ILE A 18 30.59 -57.23 -25.49
CA ILE A 18 31.68 -57.55 -26.41
C ILE A 18 32.54 -58.61 -25.73
N GLN A 19 32.55 -59.81 -26.30
CA GLN A 19 33.53 -60.85 -26.07
C GLN A 19 34.62 -60.74 -27.14
N TYR A 20 35.86 -60.53 -26.71
CA TYR A 20 37.13 -60.90 -27.37
C TYR A 20 38.13 -60.97 -26.21
N GLY A 21 39.08 -61.89 -26.06
CA GLY A 21 39.56 -63.04 -26.79
C GLY A 21 40.85 -63.43 -26.05
N ALA A 22 41.09 -64.72 -25.82
CA ALA A 22 42.40 -65.18 -25.40
C ALA A 22 43.36 -64.93 -26.57
N TRP A 23 44.62 -64.54 -26.29
CA TRP A 23 45.67 -64.23 -27.27
C TRP A 23 45.56 -62.83 -27.90
N ASP A 24 46.17 -61.84 -27.23
CA ASP A 24 47.06 -60.86 -27.88
C ASP A 24 47.83 -60.08 -26.80
N ASP A 25 49.08 -60.48 -26.65
CA ASP A 25 50.09 -59.99 -25.72
C ASP A 25 51.22 -59.36 -26.54
N PRO A 26 51.65 -58.13 -26.23
CA PRO A 26 53.01 -57.75 -26.60
C PRO A 26 53.69 -56.98 -25.47
N ARG A 27 54.02 -57.63 -24.34
CA ARG A 27 55.07 -57.16 -23.42
C ARG A 27 55.92 -58.29 -22.84
N VAL A 28 56.63 -58.99 -23.73
CA VAL A 28 57.99 -59.47 -23.42
C VAL A 28 58.85 -58.22 -23.20
N SER A 29 59.38 -58.06 -21.99
CA SER A 29 60.36 -57.03 -21.64
C SER A 29 61.56 -57.68 -20.95
N LEU A 30 62.73 -57.42 -21.53
CA LEU A 30 64.04 -58.07 -21.38
C LEU A 30 64.78 -57.85 -20.04
N PHE A 31 64.07 -57.60 -18.94
CA PHE A 31 64.70 -57.42 -17.61
C PHE A 31 63.84 -58.02 -16.50
N ALA A 32 63.70 -59.35 -16.52
CA ALA A 32 63.30 -60.10 -15.33
C ALA A 32 64.55 -60.60 -14.61
N THR A 33 65.16 -59.76 -13.77
CA THR A 33 66.02 -60.28 -12.71
C THR A 33 65.11 -60.99 -11.72
N VAL A 34 65.15 -62.31 -11.75
CA VAL A 34 64.60 -63.18 -10.70
C VAL A 34 65.18 -62.71 -9.36
N PRO A 35 64.39 -62.23 -8.38
CA PRO A 35 64.87 -62.21 -7.01
C PRO A 35 65.00 -63.67 -6.56
N GLN A 36 66.24 -64.09 -6.34
CA GLN A 36 66.60 -65.36 -5.71
C GLN A 36 65.84 -65.49 -4.38
N GLU A 37 65.09 -66.59 -4.23
CA GLU A 37 64.61 -66.99 -2.91
C GLU A 37 65.82 -67.26 -1.99
N PRO A 38 65.77 -66.90 -0.69
CA PRO A 38 66.80 -67.33 0.24
C PRO A 38 66.75 -68.86 0.38
N VAL A 39 67.89 -69.51 0.17
CA VAL A 39 68.09 -70.95 0.37
C VAL A 39 67.67 -71.32 1.80
N GLY A 40 66.62 -72.12 1.93
CA GLY A 40 66.20 -72.67 3.21
C GLY A 40 67.27 -73.58 3.82
N ASP A 41 67.35 -73.58 5.15
CA ASP A 41 68.32 -74.31 5.96
C ASP A 41 68.43 -75.81 5.57
N MET A 42 69.56 -76.17 4.94
CA MET A 42 69.82 -77.51 4.38
C MET A 42 70.31 -78.52 5.43
N LEU A 43 70.46 -78.12 6.71
CA LEU A 43 70.84 -79.02 7.81
C LEU A 43 69.66 -79.79 8.41
N GLY A 44 68.41 -79.36 8.20
CA GLY A 44 67.20 -80.03 8.70
C GLY A 44 66.74 -81.26 7.90
N ARG A 45 67.37 -81.55 6.75
CA ARG A 45 66.99 -82.66 5.85
C ARG A 45 67.85 -83.92 5.96
N LEU A 46 68.84 -83.94 6.87
CA LEU A 46 69.60 -85.15 7.17
C LEU A 46 68.84 -86.00 8.20
N LYS A 47 68.48 -87.24 7.81
CA LYS A 47 67.90 -88.23 8.73
C LYS A 47 68.89 -88.54 9.87
N PRO A 48 68.49 -88.52 11.15
CA PRO A 48 69.29 -89.10 12.22
C PRO A 48 69.36 -90.63 12.02
N LEU A 49 70.58 -91.18 12.09
CA LEU A 49 70.83 -92.62 12.00
C LEU A 49 70.24 -93.35 13.24
N PRO A 50 69.73 -94.60 13.08
CA PRO A 50 69.15 -95.38 14.18
C PRO A 50 70.17 -95.72 15.28
N PRO A 51 69.75 -95.86 16.55
CA PRO A 51 70.63 -96.00 17.70
C PRO A 51 71.16 -97.42 18.01
N ASP A 52 71.25 -98.33 17.02
CA ASP A 52 71.50 -99.76 17.31
C ASP A 52 72.89 -100.32 16.94
N GLN A 53 73.90 -99.48 16.68
CA GLN A 53 75.28 -99.97 16.48
C GLN A 53 76.33 -99.08 17.15
N ARG A 54 76.30 -99.01 18.48
CA ARG A 54 77.47 -98.59 19.27
C ARG A 54 78.00 -99.75 20.10
N ASN A 55 78.65 -100.70 19.41
CA ASN A 55 79.69 -101.52 20.00
C ASN A 55 80.86 -100.62 20.40
N ARG A 56 80.76 -99.94 21.55
CA ARG A 56 81.85 -99.16 22.16
C ARG A 56 82.79 -100.06 22.98
N THR A 57 83.18 -101.18 22.40
CA THR A 57 84.23 -102.07 22.91
C THR A 57 85.51 -102.01 22.04
N LEU A 58 85.57 -101.10 21.06
CA LEU A 58 86.74 -100.87 20.20
C LEU A 58 87.14 -99.39 20.03
N ASP A 59 86.76 -98.53 20.97
CA ASP A 59 87.37 -97.19 21.15
C ASP A 59 88.03 -97.10 22.53
N MET A 60 88.97 -98.02 22.75
CA MET A 60 90.08 -97.82 23.68
C MET A 60 91.24 -97.31 22.83
N ASP A 61 91.50 -96.00 22.87
CA ASP A 61 92.83 -95.39 22.67
C ASP A 61 92.73 -93.86 22.64
N SER A 62 92.56 -93.22 23.81
CA SER A 62 93.12 -91.88 24.09
C SER A 62 92.79 -91.41 25.52
N CYS A 63 93.48 -91.97 26.51
CA CYS A 63 93.93 -91.26 27.71
C CYS A 63 94.72 -92.25 28.58
N PRO A 64 96.05 -92.12 28.68
CA PRO A 64 96.84 -92.99 29.52
C PRO A 64 96.76 -92.51 30.98
N LEU A 65 97.06 -93.45 31.88
CA LEU A 65 97.48 -93.26 33.27
C LEU A 65 96.44 -93.47 34.37
N VAL A 66 96.64 -94.64 34.98
CA VAL A 66 96.65 -94.95 36.42
C VAL A 66 95.39 -95.64 36.94
N LEU A 67 95.47 -96.96 36.84
CA LEU A 67 94.78 -97.92 37.70
C LEU A 67 95.15 -97.67 39.18
N ALA A 68 94.10 -97.54 40.00
CA ALA A 68 93.91 -97.77 41.45
C ALA A 68 95.11 -97.66 42.44
N PRO A 69 94.86 -97.10 43.65
CA PRO A 69 94.56 -97.99 44.78
C PRO A 69 93.48 -97.47 45.77
N SER A 70 92.75 -98.42 46.36
CA SER A 70 91.88 -98.35 47.57
C SER A 70 90.47 -97.73 47.48
N ASN A 71 89.49 -98.42 48.08
CA ASN A 71 88.03 -98.16 48.02
C ASN A 71 87.54 -96.87 48.70
N SER A 72 88.37 -96.19 49.50
CA SER A 72 87.97 -95.00 50.26
C SER A 72 87.83 -93.75 49.40
N THR A 73 88.63 -93.62 48.34
CA THR A 73 88.65 -92.44 47.45
C THR A 73 87.43 -92.39 46.51
N ASN A 74 86.89 -93.55 46.13
CA ASN A 74 85.71 -93.66 45.25
C ASN A 74 84.42 -93.13 45.89
N ARG A 75 84.29 -93.20 47.23
CA ARG A 75 83.09 -92.73 47.94
C ARG A 75 83.02 -91.20 47.96
N LEU A 76 84.14 -90.54 48.26
CA LEU A 76 84.26 -89.08 48.23
C LEU A 76 84.01 -88.52 46.82
N PHE A 77 84.52 -89.17 45.78
CA PHE A 77 84.27 -88.74 44.39
C PHE A 77 82.78 -88.79 44.03
N ARG A 78 82.03 -89.78 44.51
CA ARG A 78 80.59 -89.88 44.25
C ARG A 78 79.79 -88.78 44.97
N GLU A 79 80.12 -88.48 46.22
CA GLU A 79 79.44 -87.43 46.99
C GLU A 79 79.73 -86.04 46.42
N VAL A 80 80.98 -85.74 46.09
CA VAL A 80 81.36 -84.47 45.44
C VAL A 80 80.68 -84.34 44.08
N LYS A 81 80.64 -85.41 43.27
CA LYS A 81 79.92 -85.40 41.99
C LYS A 81 78.43 -85.10 42.18
N TYR A 82 77.80 -85.68 43.20
CA TYR A 82 76.38 -85.48 43.48
C TYR A 82 76.08 -84.04 43.92
N GLN A 83 76.94 -83.45 44.75
CA GLN A 83 76.81 -82.06 45.20
C GLN A 83 77.03 -81.07 44.04
N VAL A 84 78.03 -81.32 43.19
CA VAL A 84 78.26 -80.48 42.00
C VAL A 84 77.08 -80.58 41.04
N GLN A 85 76.49 -81.78 40.88
CA GLN A 85 75.30 -81.96 40.05
C GLN A 85 74.10 -81.20 40.61
N GLN A 86 73.85 -81.24 41.92
CA GLN A 86 72.77 -80.47 42.56
C GLN A 86 72.96 -78.97 42.40
N ILE A 87 74.18 -78.45 42.59
CA ILE A 87 74.47 -77.03 42.41
C ILE A 87 74.30 -76.61 40.94
N ALA A 88 74.67 -77.47 40.00
CA ALA A 88 74.45 -77.23 38.57
C ALA A 88 72.96 -77.20 38.22
N ASP A 89 72.18 -78.14 38.75
CA ASP A 89 70.74 -78.22 38.50
C ASP A 89 69.97 -77.04 39.13
N ASP A 90 70.36 -76.59 40.34
CA ASP A 90 69.75 -75.44 41.01
C ASP A 90 70.13 -74.11 40.33
N ARG A 91 71.36 -73.98 39.82
CA ARG A 91 71.74 -72.84 38.96
C ARG A 91 70.97 -72.83 37.64
N ASN A 92 70.72 -74.00 37.07
CA ASN A 92 70.00 -74.11 35.80
C ASN A 92 68.52 -73.71 35.98
N LYS A 93 67.84 -74.15 37.06
CA LYS A 93 66.43 -73.80 37.31
C LYS A 93 66.17 -72.31 37.51
N ASN A 94 67.12 -71.56 38.07
CA ASN A 94 66.95 -70.14 38.40
C ASN A 94 67.38 -69.16 37.28
N TYR A 95 68.10 -69.62 36.25
CA TYR A 95 68.54 -68.76 35.14
C TYR A 95 67.51 -68.59 34.01
N HIS A 96 66.58 -69.53 33.85
CA HIS A 96 65.65 -69.55 32.72
C HIS A 96 64.44 -68.58 32.80
N PRO A 97 63.82 -68.27 33.94
CA PRO A 97 62.57 -67.48 33.91
C PRO A 97 62.75 -66.00 33.57
N ILE A 98 63.91 -65.39 33.87
CA ILE A 98 64.20 -63.99 33.50
C ILE A 98 64.55 -63.89 32.02
N GLN A 99 65.38 -64.80 31.50
CA GLN A 99 65.74 -64.84 30.08
C GLN A 99 64.56 -65.25 29.21
N GLU A 100 63.66 -66.12 29.68
CA GLU A 100 62.42 -66.44 28.97
C GLU A 100 61.46 -65.25 28.92
N ARG A 101 61.33 -64.47 29.99
CA ARG A 101 60.52 -63.23 29.97
C ARG A 101 61.11 -62.17 29.07
N GLU A 102 62.43 -62.00 29.04
CA GLU A 102 63.12 -61.09 28.13
C GLU A 102 63.02 -61.55 26.67
N ARG A 103 63.10 -62.86 26.41
CA ARG A 103 62.86 -63.42 25.08
C ARG A 103 61.40 -63.25 24.66
N GLN A 104 60.45 -63.49 25.55
CA GLN A 104 59.02 -63.29 25.26
C GLN A 104 58.69 -61.82 25.05
N SER A 105 59.25 -60.90 25.84
CA SER A 105 59.06 -59.46 25.64
C SER A 105 59.73 -58.96 24.37
N ALA A 106 60.91 -59.47 24.01
CA ALA A 106 61.56 -59.20 22.73
C ALA A 106 60.75 -59.73 21.54
N ILE A 107 60.16 -60.93 21.66
CA ILE A 107 59.27 -61.50 20.64
C ILE A 107 57.99 -60.65 20.52
N ILE A 108 57.36 -60.26 21.63
CA ILE A 108 56.16 -59.41 21.63
C ILE A 108 56.48 -58.03 21.05
N ALA A 109 57.59 -57.41 21.44
CA ALA A 109 58.04 -56.13 20.88
C ALA A 109 58.33 -56.24 19.38
N GLY A 110 58.93 -57.36 18.93
CA GLY A 110 59.12 -57.68 17.52
C GLY A 110 57.80 -57.79 16.76
N MET A 111 56.83 -58.53 17.31
CA MET A 111 55.49 -58.66 16.71
C MET A 111 54.74 -57.32 16.66
N VAL A 112 54.83 -56.48 17.69
CA VAL A 112 54.23 -55.14 17.71
C VAL A 112 54.92 -54.21 16.71
N ALA A 113 56.24 -54.27 16.60
CA ALA A 113 56.98 -53.50 15.60
C ALA A 113 56.61 -53.94 14.18
N GLU A 114 56.51 -55.25 13.92
CA GLU A 114 56.04 -55.77 12.63
C GLU A 114 54.61 -55.34 12.31
N HIS A 115 53.71 -55.37 13.29
CA HIS A 115 52.34 -54.91 13.13
C HIS A 115 52.28 -53.42 12.80
N ASN A 116 52.97 -52.58 13.56
CA ASN A 116 53.04 -51.14 13.33
C ASN A 116 53.68 -50.82 11.96
N ASN A 117 54.70 -51.58 11.56
CA ASN A 117 55.33 -51.43 10.25
C ASN A 117 54.37 -51.82 9.12
N ARG A 118 53.53 -52.85 9.31
CA ARG A 118 52.48 -53.22 8.36
C ARG A 118 51.40 -52.14 8.27
N GLU A 119 50.89 -51.64 9.39
CA GLU A 119 49.91 -50.56 9.42
C GLU A 119 50.45 -49.28 8.77
N PHE A 120 51.70 -48.92 9.05
CA PHE A 120 52.34 -47.77 8.42
C PHE A 120 52.50 -47.95 6.91
N ALA A 121 52.92 -49.14 6.48
CA ALA A 121 53.02 -49.48 5.06
C ALA A 121 51.66 -49.43 4.36
N GLU A 122 50.60 -49.93 5.00
CA GLU A 122 49.23 -49.88 4.50
C GLU A 122 48.66 -48.45 4.47
N ALA A 123 48.94 -47.63 5.49
CA ALA A 123 48.58 -46.23 5.52
C ALA A 123 49.30 -45.43 4.43
N MET A 124 50.59 -45.73 4.17
CA MET A 124 51.36 -45.14 3.08
C MET A 124 50.82 -45.58 1.72
N ARG A 125 50.51 -46.86 1.52
CA ARG A 125 49.84 -47.36 0.30
C ARG A 125 48.49 -46.67 0.09
N SER A 126 47.70 -46.50 1.15
CA SER A 126 46.40 -45.83 1.09
C SER A 126 46.53 -44.36 0.71
N LYS A 127 47.49 -43.63 1.30
CA LYS A 127 47.80 -42.25 0.92
C LYS A 127 48.29 -42.17 -0.53
N GLN A 128 49.16 -43.08 -0.96
CA GLN A 128 49.61 -43.15 -2.35
C GLN A 128 48.45 -43.41 -3.31
N LEU A 129 47.51 -44.29 -2.96
CA LEU A 129 46.30 -44.54 -3.76
C LEU A 129 45.40 -43.30 -3.83
N GLN A 130 45.21 -42.58 -2.72
CA GLN A 130 44.47 -41.30 -2.72
C GLN A 130 45.14 -40.24 -3.59
N VAL A 131 46.47 -40.16 -3.57
CA VAL A 131 47.24 -39.20 -4.37
C VAL A 131 47.29 -39.59 -5.84
N ASN A 132 47.39 -40.88 -6.19
CA ASN A 132 47.63 -41.34 -7.55
C ASN A 132 46.34 -41.68 -8.33
N SER A 133 45.28 -42.14 -7.65
CA SER A 133 44.01 -42.52 -8.29
C SER A 133 43.17 -41.31 -8.65
N GLN A 134 42.87 -41.15 -9.95
CA GLN A 134 41.97 -40.11 -10.44
C GLN A 134 40.57 -40.22 -9.82
N ARG A 135 40.03 -41.44 -9.67
CA ARG A 135 38.69 -41.67 -9.11
C ARG A 135 38.56 -41.19 -7.67
N LEU A 136 39.60 -41.34 -6.86
CA LEU A 136 39.60 -40.87 -5.46
C LEU A 136 39.73 -39.35 -5.38
N ARG A 137 40.51 -38.73 -6.28
CA ARG A 137 40.58 -37.27 -6.39
C ARG A 137 39.25 -36.66 -6.81
N ASP A 138 38.57 -37.27 -7.79
CA ASP A 138 37.26 -36.80 -8.25
C ASP A 138 36.21 -36.90 -7.13
N LEU A 139 36.17 -38.02 -6.39
CA LEU A 139 35.30 -38.18 -5.23
C LEU A 139 35.61 -37.17 -4.11
N GLN A 140 36.88 -36.89 -3.85
CA GLN A 140 37.28 -35.89 -2.85
C GLN A 140 36.80 -34.49 -3.25
N ILE A 141 36.93 -34.13 -4.54
CA ILE A 141 36.41 -32.87 -5.09
C ILE A 141 34.88 -32.81 -4.94
N GLU A 142 34.17 -33.90 -5.19
CA GLU A 142 32.71 -33.97 -4.98
C GLU A 142 32.31 -33.80 -3.52
N ILE A 143 33.05 -34.41 -2.59
CA ILE A 143 32.84 -34.25 -1.15
C ILE A 143 33.06 -32.79 -0.74
N ASP A 144 34.12 -32.15 -1.23
CA ASP A 144 34.41 -30.76 -0.90
C ASP A 144 33.40 -29.79 -1.53
N ARG A 145 32.89 -30.11 -2.73
CA ARG A 145 31.71 -29.44 -3.32
C ARG A 145 30.47 -29.63 -2.45
N ALA A 146 30.21 -30.82 -1.92
CA ALA A 146 29.07 -31.07 -1.03
C ALA A 146 29.20 -30.31 0.31
N LYS A 147 30.41 -30.24 0.89
CA LYS A 147 30.67 -29.47 2.11
C LYS A 147 30.45 -27.97 1.89
N THR A 148 30.94 -27.44 0.77
CA THR A 148 30.78 -26.02 0.43
C THR A 148 29.31 -25.68 0.13
N THR A 149 28.57 -26.52 -0.59
CA THR A 149 27.14 -26.30 -0.81
C THR A 149 26.37 -26.32 0.50
N LEU A 150 26.67 -27.25 1.42
CA LEU A 150 26.05 -27.30 2.74
C LEU A 150 26.36 -26.05 3.57
N CYS A 151 27.61 -25.57 3.55
CA CYS A 151 28.00 -24.32 4.21
C CYS A 151 27.24 -23.11 3.65
N VAL A 152 27.10 -23.02 2.32
CA VAL A 152 26.34 -21.94 1.66
C VAL A 152 24.86 -22.00 2.02
N VAL A 153 24.27 -23.21 2.05
CA VAL A 153 22.87 -23.41 2.46
C VAL A 153 22.69 -23.01 3.93
N GLY A 154 23.62 -23.38 4.81
CA GLY A 154 23.62 -22.94 6.22
C GLY A 154 23.60 -21.42 6.35
N LYS A 155 24.52 -20.72 5.70
CA LYS A 155 24.57 -19.24 5.68
C LYS A 155 23.31 -18.62 5.10
N ARG A 156 22.73 -19.22 4.04
CA ARG A 156 21.47 -18.77 3.46
C ARG A 156 20.33 -18.87 4.46
N ASN A 157 20.24 -19.97 5.20
CA ASN A 157 19.20 -20.18 6.21
C ASN A 157 19.37 -19.20 7.38
N GLU A 158 20.59 -18.99 7.86
CA GLU A 158 20.88 -17.98 8.89
C GLU A 158 20.47 -16.57 8.45
N ASN A 159 20.76 -16.20 7.20
CA ASN A 159 20.36 -14.91 6.64
C ASN A 159 18.83 -14.78 6.51
N ILE A 160 18.11 -15.87 6.20
CA ILE A 160 16.65 -15.88 6.19
C ILE A 160 16.10 -15.66 7.61
N ILE A 161 16.68 -16.32 8.61
CA ILE A 161 16.28 -16.16 10.02
C ILE A 161 16.54 -14.72 10.49
N LYS A 162 17.72 -14.16 10.22
CA LYS A 162 18.06 -12.76 10.56
C LYS A 162 17.12 -11.76 9.90
N LYS A 163 16.89 -11.86 8.59
CA LYS A 163 15.91 -11.02 7.88
C LYS A 163 14.49 -11.21 8.40
N GLY A 164 14.14 -12.41 8.87
CA GLY A 164 12.87 -12.69 9.52
C GLY A 164 12.72 -11.94 10.84
N ALA A 165 13.78 -11.93 11.66
CA ALA A 165 13.83 -11.20 12.92
C ALA A 165 13.78 -9.68 12.71
N GLU A 166 14.58 -9.14 11.79
CA GLU A 166 14.58 -7.70 11.42
C GLU A 166 13.17 -7.24 11.02
N ARG A 167 12.48 -7.99 10.14
CA ARG A 167 11.09 -7.66 9.76
C ARG A 167 10.11 -7.75 10.91
N ALA A 168 10.35 -8.61 11.90
CA ALA A 168 9.49 -8.72 13.08
C ALA A 168 9.67 -7.50 14.00
N GLU A 169 10.91 -7.03 14.17
CA GLU A 169 11.21 -5.80 14.90
C GLU A 169 10.65 -4.56 14.20
N GLU A 170 10.84 -4.42 12.89
CA GLU A 170 10.25 -3.33 12.10
C GLU A 170 8.71 -3.29 12.25
N ARG A 171 8.06 -4.45 12.30
CA ARG A 171 6.61 -4.52 12.56
C ARG A 171 6.26 -4.08 13.97
N ARG A 172 7.05 -4.45 14.98
CA ARG A 172 6.83 -4.04 16.37
C ARG A 172 6.97 -2.52 16.49
N GLU A 173 8.04 -1.95 15.94
CA GLU A 173 8.26 -0.49 15.92
C GLU A 173 7.15 0.24 15.18
N ALA A 174 6.69 -0.29 14.04
CA ALA A 174 5.58 0.29 13.30
C ALA A 174 4.26 0.25 14.09
N LEU A 175 4.01 -0.80 14.88
CA LEU A 175 2.85 -0.90 15.76
C LEU A 175 2.94 0.09 16.93
N GLU A 176 4.11 0.20 17.57
CA GLU A 176 4.36 1.18 18.64
C GLU A 176 4.13 2.61 18.15
N HIS A 177 4.67 2.94 16.97
CA HIS A 177 4.44 4.24 16.34
C HIS A 177 2.95 4.45 16.01
N TRP A 178 2.25 3.42 15.54
CA TRP A 178 0.79 3.50 15.32
C TRP A 178 0.00 3.78 16.60
N GLU A 179 0.38 3.15 17.71
CA GLU A 179 -0.23 3.38 19.01
C GLU A 179 0.04 4.78 19.54
N GLN A 180 1.26 5.31 19.34
CA GLN A 180 1.62 6.68 19.71
C GLN A 180 0.78 7.69 18.94
N VAL A 181 0.71 7.57 17.60
CA VAL A 181 -0.13 8.45 16.75
C VAL A 181 -1.60 8.35 17.14
N ARG A 182 -2.09 7.16 17.53
CA ARG A 182 -3.46 6.98 18.02
C ARG A 182 -3.70 7.72 19.34
N LYS A 183 -2.75 7.65 20.28
CA LYS A 183 -2.83 8.37 21.57
C LYS A 183 -2.82 9.89 21.35
N GLU A 184 -1.94 10.39 20.48
CA GLU A 184 -1.89 11.81 20.11
C GLU A 184 -3.22 12.30 19.52
N LYS A 185 -3.79 11.56 18.56
CA LYS A 185 -5.10 11.90 17.97
C LYS A 185 -6.22 11.92 19.01
N LEU A 186 -6.24 10.97 19.95
CA LEU A 186 -7.23 10.96 21.03
C LEU A 186 -7.06 12.16 21.96
N ALA A 187 -5.81 12.52 22.29
CA ALA A 187 -5.51 13.70 23.10
C ALA A 187 -5.90 15.00 22.40
N GLU A 188 -5.65 15.14 21.09
CA GLU A 188 -6.09 16.27 20.28
C GLU A 188 -7.62 16.39 20.25
N GLN A 189 -8.33 15.28 20.08
CA GLN A 189 -9.79 15.25 20.11
C GLN A 189 -10.34 15.67 21.48
N GLN A 190 -9.77 15.18 22.57
CA GLN A 190 -10.14 15.59 23.92
C GLN A 190 -9.88 17.08 24.14
N ALA A 191 -8.71 17.58 23.73
CA ALA A 191 -8.38 19.01 23.82
C ALA A 191 -9.36 19.89 23.01
N LEU A 192 -9.81 19.43 21.84
CA LEU A 192 -10.83 20.13 21.06
C LEU A 192 -12.19 20.10 21.77
N GLN A 193 -12.59 18.97 22.34
CA GLN A 193 -13.83 18.86 23.13
C GLN A 193 -13.79 19.76 24.36
N ASP A 194 -12.66 19.86 25.04
CA ASP A 194 -12.52 20.70 26.22
C ASP A 194 -12.51 22.19 25.85
N LYS A 195 -11.87 22.54 24.73
CA LYS A 195 -11.98 23.90 24.16
C LYS A 195 -13.43 24.25 23.82
N THR A 196 -14.17 23.38 23.13
CA THR A 196 -15.57 23.67 22.76
C THR A 196 -16.48 23.77 23.99
N LYS A 197 -16.27 22.92 25.01
CA LYS A 197 -16.96 23.04 26.31
C LYS A 197 -16.61 24.34 27.02
N ALA A 198 -15.35 24.76 27.02
CA ALA A 198 -14.95 26.03 27.62
C ALA A 198 -15.61 27.22 26.91
N TYR A 199 -15.63 27.22 25.57
CA TYR A 199 -16.31 28.24 24.79
C TYR A 199 -17.83 28.25 25.03
N SER A 200 -18.48 27.10 25.11
CA SER A 200 -19.92 27.04 25.39
C SER A 200 -20.26 27.54 26.79
N GLN A 201 -19.45 27.20 27.80
CA GLN A 201 -19.58 27.72 29.16
C GLN A 201 -19.40 29.24 29.20
N GLN A 202 -18.40 29.78 28.48
CA GLN A 202 -18.20 31.24 28.37
C GLN A 202 -19.39 31.93 27.72
N LEU A 203 -19.95 31.35 26.65
CA LEU A 203 -21.13 31.89 25.97
C LEU A 203 -22.36 31.91 26.90
N VAL A 204 -22.61 30.81 27.62
CA VAL A 204 -23.70 30.72 28.60
C VAL A 204 -23.51 31.75 29.72
N ALA A 205 -22.28 31.92 30.22
CA ALA A 205 -21.98 32.95 31.21
C ALA A 205 -22.23 34.37 30.68
N GLN A 206 -21.90 34.66 29.42
CA GLN A 206 -22.21 35.95 28.78
C GLN A 206 -23.72 36.17 28.64
N ILE A 207 -24.47 35.13 28.25
CA ILE A 207 -25.94 35.19 28.17
C ILE A 207 -26.54 35.50 29.55
N HIS A 208 -26.07 34.82 30.61
CA HIS A 208 -26.55 35.09 31.97
C HIS A 208 -26.21 36.51 32.43
N LYS A 209 -25.01 37.02 32.14
CA LYS A 209 -24.65 38.42 32.41
C LYS A 209 -25.61 39.39 31.72
N LEU A 210 -25.86 39.20 30.41
CA LEU A 210 -26.80 40.05 29.65
C LEU A 210 -28.23 39.95 30.17
N GLN A 211 -28.67 38.76 30.60
CA GLN A 211 -29.99 38.58 31.21
C GLN A 211 -30.09 39.33 32.55
N ALA A 212 -29.06 39.27 33.39
CA ALA A 212 -29.01 40.00 34.65
C ALA A 212 -29.02 41.53 34.42
N GLU A 213 -28.25 42.03 33.46
CA GLU A 213 -28.27 43.44 33.07
C GLU A 213 -29.64 43.90 32.56
N ARG A 214 -30.31 43.09 31.72
CA ARG A 214 -31.68 43.40 31.26
C ARG A 214 -32.68 43.40 32.42
N ALA A 215 -32.56 42.47 33.36
CA ALA A 215 -33.42 42.42 34.54
C ALA A 215 -33.22 43.67 35.41
N GLN A 216 -31.97 44.10 35.62
CA GLN A 216 -31.66 45.35 36.33
C GLN A 216 -32.25 46.57 35.61
N ARG A 217 -32.06 46.69 34.29
CA ARG A 217 -32.65 47.78 33.50
C ARG A 217 -34.17 47.81 33.59
N HIS A 218 -34.81 46.64 33.54
CA HIS A 218 -36.26 46.55 33.68
C HIS A 218 -36.74 47.00 35.07
N ILE A 219 -35.99 46.68 36.14
CA ILE A 219 -36.31 47.16 37.50
C ILE A 219 -36.17 48.69 37.55
N THR A 220 -35.08 49.25 37.03
CA THR A 220 -34.89 50.72 37.01
C THR A 220 -35.97 51.43 36.18
N ASP A 221 -36.32 50.90 35.01
CA ASP A 221 -37.38 51.46 34.15
C ASP A 221 -38.75 51.43 34.85
N LEU A 222 -39.05 50.36 35.62
CA LEU A 222 -40.26 50.27 36.41
C LEU A 222 -40.28 51.27 37.57
N GLU A 223 -39.15 51.49 38.24
CA GLU A 223 -39.02 52.47 39.32
C GLU A 223 -39.20 53.89 38.79
N GLU A 224 -38.52 54.24 37.70
CA GLU A 224 -38.70 55.53 37.02
C GLU A 224 -40.14 55.71 36.53
N GLY A 225 -40.75 54.66 35.95
CA GLY A 225 -42.13 54.69 35.49
C GLY A 225 -43.16 54.80 36.61
N ARG A 226 -42.85 54.30 37.82
CA ARG A 226 -43.67 54.51 39.03
C ARG A 226 -43.54 55.94 39.54
N GLN A 227 -42.31 56.47 39.59
CA GLN A 227 -42.05 57.85 40.01
C GLN A 227 -42.70 58.86 39.06
N LYS A 228 -42.59 58.68 37.74
CA LYS A 228 -43.24 59.54 36.74
C LYS A 228 -44.76 59.55 36.91
N ARG A 229 -45.39 58.37 37.04
CA ARG A 229 -46.84 58.27 37.29
C ARG A 229 -47.27 58.97 38.56
N HIS A 230 -46.52 58.80 39.65
CA HIS A 230 -46.81 59.50 40.91
C HIS A 230 -46.73 61.03 40.75
N ASN A 231 -45.73 61.52 40.04
CA ASN A 231 -45.59 62.95 39.76
C ASN A 231 -46.73 63.48 38.87
N ASP A 232 -47.13 62.73 37.84
CA ASP A 232 -48.24 63.09 36.95
C ASP A 232 -49.58 63.09 37.70
N GLU A 233 -49.83 62.11 38.58
CA GLU A 233 -51.01 62.06 39.44
C GLU A 233 -51.07 63.26 40.39
N MET A 234 -49.94 63.64 40.98
CA MET A 234 -49.83 64.83 41.84
C MET A 234 -50.06 66.13 41.05
N ALA A 235 -49.50 66.24 39.85
CA ALA A 235 -49.73 67.39 38.96
C ALA A 235 -51.21 67.49 38.58
N HIS A 236 -51.83 66.39 38.14
CA HIS A 236 -53.25 66.36 37.78
C HIS A 236 -54.16 66.66 38.98
N ALA A 237 -53.84 66.17 40.18
CA ALA A 237 -54.58 66.51 41.40
C ALA A 237 -54.49 68.00 41.74
N ASN A 238 -53.32 68.62 41.52
CA ASN A 238 -53.14 70.06 41.70
C ASN A 238 -53.89 70.88 40.64
N ASP A 239 -53.83 70.47 39.38
CA ASP A 239 -54.58 71.10 38.28
C ASP A 239 -56.08 70.99 38.50
N LEU A 240 -56.57 69.84 38.97
CA LEU A 240 -57.97 69.65 39.33
C LEU A 240 -58.39 70.58 40.47
N LYS A 241 -57.58 70.72 41.53
CA LYS A 241 -57.84 71.65 42.63
C LYS A 241 -57.93 73.10 42.13
N GLN A 242 -56.96 73.53 41.34
CA GLN A 242 -56.97 74.88 40.73
C GLN A 242 -58.20 75.07 39.84
N SER A 243 -58.53 74.09 39.00
CA SER A 243 -59.70 74.16 38.12
C SER A 243 -61.02 74.20 38.90
N LEU A 244 -61.11 73.52 40.05
CA LEU A 244 -62.27 73.56 40.92
C LEU A 244 -62.38 74.93 41.60
N GLU A 245 -61.29 75.48 42.12
CA GLU A 245 -61.26 76.83 42.69
C GLU A 245 -61.70 77.88 41.65
N ASP A 246 -61.19 77.79 40.43
CA ASP A 246 -61.56 78.68 39.33
C ASP A 246 -63.01 78.49 38.89
N ARG A 247 -63.51 77.26 38.83
CA ARG A 247 -64.93 76.99 38.56
C ARG A 247 -65.82 77.52 39.68
N TYR A 248 -65.40 77.42 40.94
CA TYR A 248 -66.15 78.00 42.06
C TYR A 248 -66.21 79.53 41.96
N LYS A 249 -65.09 80.19 41.62
CA LYS A 249 -65.06 81.64 41.35
C LYS A 249 -65.99 82.02 40.19
N LYS A 250 -65.83 81.36 39.04
CA LYS A 250 -66.69 81.59 37.84
C LYS A 250 -68.15 81.26 38.10
N ARG A 251 -68.46 80.23 38.88
CA ARG A 251 -69.85 79.92 39.29
C ARG A 251 -70.40 81.01 40.20
N GLY A 252 -69.60 81.58 41.08
CA GLY A 252 -69.98 82.75 41.88
C GLY A 252 -70.32 83.95 41.00
N GLU A 253 -69.50 84.23 39.99
CA GLU A 253 -69.71 85.30 39.01
C GLU A 253 -70.95 85.04 38.13
N LEU A 254 -71.05 83.84 37.56
CA LEU A 254 -72.19 83.44 36.71
C LEU A 254 -73.50 83.39 37.49
N LYS A 255 -73.49 83.02 38.78
CA LYS A 255 -74.70 83.07 39.61
C LYS A 255 -75.18 84.51 39.78
N LYS A 256 -74.27 85.48 40.01
CA LYS A 256 -74.65 86.90 40.02
C LYS A 256 -75.26 87.33 38.68
N MET A 257 -74.60 86.98 37.57
CA MET A 257 -75.11 87.28 36.23
C MET A 257 -76.45 86.58 35.94
N LEU A 258 -76.66 85.34 36.40
CA LEU A 258 -77.93 84.62 36.24
C LEU A 258 -79.04 85.23 37.08
N ASP A 259 -78.73 85.69 38.30
CA ASP A 259 -79.70 86.41 39.12
C ASP A 259 -80.12 87.71 38.39
N ASP A 260 -79.17 88.44 37.78
CA ASP A 260 -79.43 89.62 36.95
C ASP A 260 -80.24 89.29 35.68
N PHE A 261 -79.86 88.23 34.97
CA PHE A 261 -80.57 87.77 33.77
C PHE A 261 -81.94 87.18 34.08
N SER A 262 -82.14 86.54 35.24
CA SER A 262 -83.44 85.98 35.63
C SER A 262 -84.44 87.08 35.97
N ALA A 263 -83.97 88.22 36.50
CA ALA A 263 -84.77 89.43 36.63
C ALA A 263 -85.19 89.97 35.25
N LEU A 264 -84.27 89.95 34.27
CA LEU A 264 -84.54 90.32 32.88
C LEU A 264 -85.45 89.32 32.15
N GLN A 265 -85.30 88.02 32.42
CA GLN A 265 -86.04 86.97 31.72
C GLN A 265 -87.47 86.85 32.28
N ARG A 266 -87.69 87.15 33.57
CA ARG A 266 -89.05 87.32 34.12
C ARG A 266 -89.80 88.44 33.39
N SER A 267 -89.14 89.55 33.03
CA SER A 267 -89.80 90.62 32.25
C SER A 267 -90.09 90.27 30.79
N ILE A 268 -89.32 89.35 30.20
CA ILE A 268 -89.49 88.91 28.80
C ILE A 268 -90.48 87.72 28.70
N ARG A 269 -90.61 86.89 29.75
CA ARG A 269 -91.54 85.76 29.78
C ARG A 269 -93.00 86.17 29.99
N ASP A 270 -93.25 87.37 30.52
CA ASP A 270 -94.57 88.00 30.55
C ASP A 270 -95.05 88.45 29.15
N ALA A 271 -94.15 88.44 28.14
CA ALA A 271 -94.41 89.08 26.85
C ALA A 271 -94.80 88.17 25.68
N ASN A 272 -94.72 86.82 25.75
CA ASN A 272 -95.33 85.90 24.74
C ASN A 272 -95.09 84.39 25.01
N PRO A 273 -96.14 83.55 25.07
CA PRO A 273 -96.03 82.10 24.92
C PRO A 273 -96.47 81.63 23.52
N ILE A 274 -95.61 80.94 22.77
CA ILE A 274 -95.93 80.33 21.46
C ILE A 274 -95.90 78.80 21.55
N GLN A 275 -96.90 78.17 20.92
CA GLN A 275 -97.23 76.74 20.94
C GLN A 275 -96.47 75.87 19.91
N PRO A 276 -96.43 74.52 20.09
CA PRO A 276 -95.37 73.63 19.61
C PRO A 276 -95.75 72.65 18.47
N ASP A 277 -96.49 73.07 17.44
CA ASP A 277 -97.00 72.12 16.43
C ASP A 277 -96.22 72.07 15.09
N LYS A 278 -95.19 72.89 14.88
CA LYS A 278 -94.34 72.83 13.66
C LYS A 278 -93.10 71.91 13.77
N LEU A 279 -92.79 71.38 14.96
CA LEU A 279 -91.55 70.61 15.17
C LEU A 279 -91.59 69.20 14.57
N ASN A 280 -92.77 68.58 14.51
CA ASN A 280 -92.90 67.16 14.19
C ASN A 280 -92.76 66.85 12.69
N VAL A 281 -93.09 67.78 11.79
CA VAL A 281 -92.93 67.58 10.33
C VAL A 281 -91.48 67.78 9.91
N ILE A 282 -90.78 68.75 10.50
CA ILE A 282 -89.35 69.03 10.24
C ILE A 282 -88.47 67.87 10.72
N LEU A 283 -88.83 67.24 11.84
CA LEU A 283 -88.10 66.07 12.36
C LEU A 283 -88.17 64.88 11.38
N MET A 284 -89.30 64.71 10.67
CA MET A 284 -89.49 63.57 9.77
C MET A 284 -88.78 63.75 8.42
N GLU A 285 -88.76 64.96 7.85
CA GLU A 285 -87.97 65.27 6.65
C GLU A 285 -86.46 65.24 6.90
N ALA A 286 -85.99 65.56 8.12
CA ALA A 286 -84.58 65.50 8.48
C ALA A 286 -84.02 64.06 8.61
N VAL A 287 -84.85 63.06 8.92
CA VAL A 287 -84.41 61.67 9.20
C VAL A 287 -84.23 60.82 7.93
N GLY A 288 -84.95 61.13 6.84
CA GLY A 288 -84.88 60.39 5.57
C GLY A 288 -83.48 60.38 4.92
N PRO A 289 -82.84 61.54 4.69
CA PRO A 289 -81.50 61.62 4.11
C PRO A 289 -80.42 60.97 4.99
N VAL A 290 -80.57 61.08 6.31
CA VAL A 290 -79.64 60.50 7.29
C VAL A 290 -79.71 58.97 7.26
N THR A 291 -80.91 58.38 7.27
CA THR A 291 -81.05 56.92 7.19
C THR A 291 -80.59 56.35 5.85
N ALA A 292 -80.75 57.08 4.74
CA ALA A 292 -80.22 56.70 3.44
C ALA A 292 -78.68 56.75 3.39
N SER A 293 -78.05 57.75 4.00
CA SER A 293 -76.58 57.85 4.08
C SER A 293 -75.98 56.74 4.95
N PHE A 294 -76.62 56.39 6.08
CA PHE A 294 -76.22 55.24 6.91
C PHE A 294 -76.23 53.92 6.13
N LYS A 295 -77.27 53.68 5.31
CA LYS A 295 -77.34 52.47 4.46
C LYS A 295 -76.25 52.44 3.40
N ARG A 296 -75.97 53.57 2.72
CA ARG A 296 -74.87 53.67 1.75
C ARG A 296 -73.50 53.47 2.41
N ASN A 297 -73.25 54.10 3.54
CA ASN A 297 -72.00 53.96 4.29
C ASN A 297 -71.79 52.51 4.74
N SER A 298 -72.84 51.82 5.19
CA SER A 298 -72.77 50.41 5.55
C SER A 298 -72.40 49.51 4.36
N MET A 299 -72.95 49.78 3.17
CA MET A 299 -72.60 49.05 1.95
C MET A 299 -71.17 49.33 1.48
N GLN A 300 -70.73 50.59 1.54
CA GLN A 300 -69.36 50.97 1.20
C GLN A 300 -68.33 50.32 2.14
N GLN A 301 -68.60 50.32 3.45
CA GLN A 301 -67.75 49.61 4.42
C GLN A 301 -67.65 48.10 4.15
N LYS A 302 -68.69 47.47 3.58
CA LYS A 302 -68.63 46.05 3.18
C LYS A 302 -67.72 45.86 1.95
N LEU A 303 -67.79 46.75 0.96
CA LEU A 303 -66.90 46.72 -0.21
C LEU A 303 -65.44 46.93 0.21
N ASP A 304 -65.15 47.95 1.02
CA ASP A 304 -63.80 48.23 1.52
C ASP A 304 -63.23 47.03 2.30
N LYS A 305 -64.06 46.34 3.10
CA LYS A 305 -63.66 45.12 3.81
C LYS A 305 -63.33 43.97 2.85
N MET A 306 -64.07 43.82 1.74
CA MET A 306 -63.77 42.80 0.73
C MET A 306 -62.48 43.12 -0.03
N GLU A 307 -62.25 44.38 -0.40
CA GLU A 307 -61.02 44.81 -1.08
C GLU A 307 -59.80 44.62 -0.19
N ARG A 308 -59.88 44.99 1.09
CA ARG A 308 -58.80 44.72 2.07
C ARG A 308 -58.48 43.24 2.19
N ARG A 309 -59.50 42.37 2.19
CA ARG A 309 -59.29 40.91 2.20
C ARG A 309 -58.59 40.41 0.95
N ARG A 310 -58.94 40.94 -0.24
CA ARG A 310 -58.26 40.59 -1.49
C ARG A 310 -56.78 41.00 -1.45
N LEU A 311 -56.49 42.24 -1.08
CA LEU A 311 -55.10 42.73 -0.95
C LEU A 311 -54.27 41.90 0.03
N ILE A 312 -54.85 41.51 1.17
CA ILE A 312 -54.18 40.63 2.14
C ILE A 312 -53.93 39.24 1.53
N SER A 313 -54.92 38.67 0.83
CA SER A 313 -54.80 37.37 0.15
C SER A 313 -53.70 37.38 -0.91
N ASP A 314 -53.66 38.42 -1.74
CA ASP A 314 -52.65 38.56 -2.80
C ASP A 314 -51.26 38.66 -2.19
N LYS A 315 -51.09 39.51 -1.16
CA LYS A 315 -49.83 39.63 -0.42
C LYS A 315 -49.38 38.32 0.22
N LEU A 316 -50.30 37.54 0.79
CA LEU A 316 -49.99 36.21 1.33
C LEU A 316 -49.56 35.26 0.22
N SER A 317 -50.19 35.32 -0.95
CA SER A 317 -49.84 34.47 -2.10
C SER A 317 -48.44 34.76 -2.65
N GLU A 318 -48.04 36.04 -2.68
CA GLU A 318 -46.69 36.48 -3.05
C GLU A 318 -45.65 35.97 -2.05
N GLN A 319 -45.91 36.14 -0.75
CA GLN A 319 -45.03 35.64 0.31
C GLN A 319 -44.86 34.11 0.24
N LEU A 320 -45.94 33.36 -0.02
CA LEU A 320 -45.86 31.91 -0.20
C LEU A 320 -45.05 31.53 -1.44
N ARG A 321 -45.18 32.28 -2.54
CA ARG A 321 -44.37 32.08 -3.74
C ARG A 321 -42.88 32.31 -3.47
N GLU A 322 -42.55 33.37 -2.73
CA GLU A 322 -41.18 33.68 -2.34
C GLU A 322 -40.57 32.58 -1.43
N ILE A 323 -41.33 32.09 -0.46
CA ILE A 323 -40.89 30.99 0.43
C ILE A 323 -40.63 29.72 -0.38
N ARG A 324 -41.53 29.36 -1.32
CA ARG A 324 -41.31 28.21 -2.20
C ARG A 324 -40.07 28.38 -3.07
N GLY A 325 -39.90 29.54 -3.70
CA GLY A 325 -38.71 29.82 -4.50
C GLY A 325 -37.40 29.73 -3.70
N LYS A 326 -37.39 30.23 -2.46
CA LYS A 326 -36.23 30.11 -1.55
C LYS A 326 -35.95 28.64 -1.17
N LYS A 327 -37.00 27.85 -0.93
CA LYS A 327 -36.87 26.43 -0.64
C LYS A 327 -36.29 25.67 -1.84
N ASP A 328 -36.85 25.88 -3.03
CA ASP A 328 -36.38 25.21 -4.25
C ASP A 328 -34.93 25.58 -4.58
N ALA A 329 -34.55 26.85 -4.38
CA ALA A 329 -33.16 27.29 -4.52
C ALA A 329 -32.23 26.60 -3.50
N HIS A 330 -32.67 26.45 -2.25
CA HIS A 330 -31.90 25.74 -1.22
C HIS A 330 -31.75 24.25 -1.55
N ASP A 331 -32.81 23.59 -1.98
CA ASP A 331 -32.79 22.18 -2.36
C ASP A 331 -31.89 21.94 -3.59
N ASN A 332 -31.90 22.86 -4.56
CA ASN A 332 -30.97 22.83 -5.69
C ASN A 332 -29.51 23.03 -5.25
N MET A 333 -29.22 23.98 -4.36
CA MET A 333 -27.87 24.15 -3.81
C MET A 333 -27.39 22.89 -3.07
N LEU A 334 -28.26 22.23 -2.30
CA LEU A 334 -27.92 20.96 -1.66
C LEU A 334 -27.62 19.86 -2.69
N ALA A 335 -28.43 19.76 -3.75
CA ALA A 335 -28.20 18.80 -4.82
C ALA A 335 -26.84 19.04 -5.50
N ASP A 336 -26.50 20.30 -5.80
CA ASP A 336 -25.21 20.67 -6.40
C ASP A 336 -24.03 20.30 -5.49
N ILE A 337 -24.12 20.59 -4.19
CA ILE A 337 -23.09 20.21 -3.20
C ILE A 337 -22.89 18.69 -3.19
N LEU A 338 -23.98 17.91 -3.20
CA LEU A 338 -23.91 16.44 -3.23
C LEU A 338 -23.28 15.92 -4.52
N VAL A 339 -23.58 16.53 -5.66
CA VAL A 339 -22.95 16.21 -6.96
C VAL A 339 -21.45 16.51 -6.91
N CYS A 340 -21.05 17.69 -6.40
CA CYS A 340 -19.65 18.05 -6.23
C CYS A 340 -18.90 17.08 -5.30
N GLU A 341 -19.50 16.69 -4.17
CA GLU A 341 -18.91 15.69 -3.27
C GLU A 341 -18.70 14.34 -3.95
N ARG A 342 -19.70 13.87 -4.70
CA ARG A 342 -19.60 12.61 -5.44
C ARG A 342 -18.47 12.66 -6.46
N GLN A 343 -18.40 13.72 -7.26
CA GLN A 343 -17.34 13.92 -8.24
C GLN A 343 -15.95 13.98 -7.57
N ALA A 344 -15.84 14.64 -6.41
CA ALA A 344 -14.59 14.69 -5.66
C ALA A 344 -14.15 13.30 -5.17
N ARG A 345 -15.09 12.47 -4.69
CA ARG A 345 -14.83 11.07 -4.31
C ARG A 345 -14.39 10.22 -5.49
N GLU A 346 -15.03 10.35 -6.64
CA GLU A 346 -14.66 9.65 -7.88
C GLU A 346 -13.27 10.07 -8.37
N LYS A 347 -12.97 11.37 -8.41
CA LYS A 347 -11.62 11.89 -8.73
C LYS A 347 -10.55 11.37 -7.77
N LYS A 348 -10.87 11.26 -6.47
CA LYS A 348 -9.94 10.70 -5.46
C LYS A 348 -9.67 9.21 -5.73
N ARG A 349 -10.69 8.40 -6.04
CA ARG A 349 -10.52 6.98 -6.42
C ARG A 349 -9.67 6.85 -7.68
N ALA A 350 -9.94 7.63 -8.72
CA ALA A 350 -9.16 7.61 -9.95
C ALA A 350 -7.68 7.95 -9.71
N ARG A 351 -7.37 8.95 -8.87
CA ARG A 351 -5.99 9.29 -8.46
C ARG A 351 -5.31 8.12 -7.73
N GLN A 352 -6.00 7.44 -6.84
CA GLN A 352 -5.46 6.27 -6.13
C GLN A 352 -5.14 5.12 -7.10
N GLU A 353 -6.00 4.85 -8.08
CA GLU A 353 -5.73 3.84 -9.11
C GLU A 353 -4.49 4.18 -9.94
N VAL A 354 -4.34 5.45 -10.34
CA VAL A 354 -3.15 5.91 -11.07
C VAL A 354 -1.88 5.74 -10.24
N LEU A 355 -1.91 6.11 -8.95
CA LEU A 355 -0.78 5.91 -8.04
C LEU A 355 -0.42 4.43 -7.86
N ASN A 356 -1.42 3.56 -7.72
CA ASN A 356 -1.19 2.12 -7.60
C ASN A 356 -0.55 1.55 -8.87
N ARG A 357 -1.03 1.93 -10.06
CA ARG A 357 -0.42 1.53 -11.33
C ARG A 357 1.00 2.06 -11.46
N HIS A 358 1.26 3.30 -11.04
CA HIS A 358 2.60 3.87 -11.05
C HIS A 358 3.56 3.10 -10.13
N ASN A 359 3.13 2.78 -8.90
CA ASN A 359 3.91 2.00 -7.96
C ASN A 359 4.20 0.58 -8.46
N GLN A 360 3.23 -0.06 -9.10
CA GLN A 360 3.44 -1.36 -9.76
C GLN A 360 4.49 -1.26 -10.88
N LYS A 361 4.40 -0.23 -11.74
CA LYS A 361 5.42 0.00 -12.79
C LYS A 361 6.81 0.22 -12.20
N LEU A 362 6.92 0.97 -11.10
CA LEU A 362 8.18 1.18 -10.40
C LEU A 362 8.74 -0.11 -9.80
N GLN A 363 7.89 -0.96 -9.21
CA GLN A 363 8.31 -2.27 -8.70
C GLN A 363 8.84 -3.15 -9.83
N VAL A 364 8.10 -3.28 -10.93
CA VAL A 364 8.55 -4.04 -12.10
C VAL A 364 9.86 -3.50 -12.65
N ALA A 365 10.03 -2.17 -12.72
CA ALA A 365 11.29 -1.57 -13.15
C ALA A 365 12.46 -1.92 -12.21
N LYS A 366 12.26 -1.87 -10.90
CA LYS A 366 13.25 -2.29 -9.90
C LYS A 366 13.62 -3.77 -10.06
N ASP A 367 12.64 -4.63 -10.26
CA ASP A 367 12.85 -6.06 -10.44
C ASP A 367 13.66 -6.34 -11.72
N LEU A 368 13.36 -5.65 -12.82
CA LEU A 368 14.11 -5.77 -14.07
C LEU A 368 15.56 -5.28 -13.92
N ILE A 369 15.79 -4.19 -13.18
CA ILE A 369 17.15 -3.71 -12.87
C ILE A 369 17.90 -4.76 -12.05
N ASN A 370 17.26 -5.34 -11.04
CA ASN A 370 17.87 -6.37 -10.21
C ASN A 370 18.21 -7.63 -11.02
N GLN A 371 17.30 -8.09 -11.88
CA GLN A 371 17.56 -9.20 -12.80
C GLN A 371 18.72 -8.89 -13.76
N ARG A 372 18.84 -7.65 -14.24
CA ARG A 372 19.97 -7.24 -15.10
C ARG A 372 21.29 -7.28 -14.33
N LYS A 373 21.32 -6.77 -13.09
CA LYS A 373 22.49 -6.82 -12.21
C LYS A 373 22.90 -8.25 -11.89
N GLU A 374 21.94 -9.12 -11.62
CA GLU A 374 22.18 -10.55 -11.37
C GLU A 374 22.78 -11.23 -12.60
N LYS A 375 22.23 -10.99 -13.80
CA LYS A 375 22.81 -11.49 -15.06
C LYS A 375 24.23 -10.95 -15.30
N GLN A 376 24.48 -9.68 -15.00
CA GLN A 376 25.83 -9.10 -15.11
C GLN A 376 26.80 -9.77 -14.15
N PHE A 377 26.42 -9.97 -12.89
CA PHE A 377 27.22 -10.68 -11.90
C PHE A 377 27.62 -12.08 -12.37
N TYR A 378 26.69 -12.85 -12.94
CA TYR A 378 27.00 -14.16 -13.49
C TYR A 378 27.94 -14.09 -14.70
N ARG A 379 27.76 -13.12 -15.60
CA ARG A 379 28.68 -12.90 -16.73
C ARG A 379 30.09 -12.56 -16.26
N GLU A 380 30.24 -11.62 -15.33
CA GLU A 380 31.55 -11.23 -14.78
C GLU A 380 32.23 -12.42 -14.07
N LYS A 381 31.46 -13.24 -13.35
CA LYS A 381 31.97 -14.46 -12.74
C LYS A 381 32.46 -15.46 -13.79
N ASP A 382 31.71 -15.66 -14.86
CA ASP A 382 32.08 -16.57 -15.94
C ASP A 382 33.32 -16.04 -16.70
N GLU A 383 33.42 -14.74 -16.94
CA GLU A 383 34.60 -14.09 -17.53
C GLU A 383 35.85 -14.25 -16.65
N LEU A 384 35.72 -14.05 -15.33
CA LEU A 384 36.82 -14.28 -14.39
C LEU A 384 37.29 -15.75 -14.39
N LEU A 385 36.36 -16.71 -14.46
CA LEU A 385 36.71 -18.12 -14.60
C LEU A 385 37.40 -18.40 -15.94
N LEU A 386 36.93 -17.83 -17.04
CA LEU A 386 37.54 -17.98 -18.36
C LEU A 386 38.96 -17.41 -18.39
N ASN A 387 39.20 -16.27 -17.74
CA ASN A 387 40.53 -15.65 -17.66
C ASN A 387 41.54 -16.49 -16.84
N THR A 388 41.08 -17.34 -15.92
CA THR A 388 41.98 -18.24 -15.16
C THR A 388 42.40 -19.50 -15.93
N ILE A 389 41.68 -19.85 -17.00
CA ILE A 389 42.00 -21.01 -17.83
C ILE A 389 42.99 -20.57 -18.91
N HIS A 390 44.21 -21.13 -18.89
CA HIS A 390 45.19 -20.87 -19.93
C HIS A 390 44.67 -21.44 -21.26
N THR A 391 44.34 -20.56 -22.20
CA THR A 391 43.74 -20.94 -23.48
C THR A 391 44.77 -20.86 -24.60
N ASP A 392 44.96 -21.99 -25.29
CA ASP A 392 45.85 -22.08 -26.43
C ASP A 392 45.15 -21.53 -27.68
N ALA A 393 45.67 -20.44 -28.25
CA ALA A 393 45.03 -19.69 -29.34
C ALA A 393 44.88 -20.52 -30.63
N THR A 394 45.66 -21.59 -30.76
CA THR A 394 45.65 -22.49 -31.92
C THR A 394 44.62 -23.62 -31.78
N SER A 395 44.02 -23.80 -30.59
CA SER A 395 43.07 -24.89 -30.35
C SER A 395 41.80 -24.73 -31.19
N PHE A 396 41.26 -25.85 -31.65
CA PHE A 396 40.02 -25.88 -32.45
C PHE A 396 38.83 -25.26 -31.70
N MET A 397 38.74 -25.51 -30.40
CA MET A 397 37.68 -24.97 -29.55
C MET A 397 37.76 -23.45 -29.42
N GLN A 398 38.98 -22.89 -29.29
CA GLN A 398 39.19 -21.45 -29.24
C GLN A 398 38.80 -20.79 -30.57
N ARG A 399 39.16 -21.40 -31.71
CA ARG A 399 38.75 -20.93 -33.04
C ARG A 399 37.24 -20.96 -33.24
N GLN A 400 36.55 -22.01 -32.80
CA GLN A 400 35.09 -22.06 -32.83
C GLN A 400 34.47 -20.99 -31.93
N TYR A 401 35.00 -20.79 -30.73
CA TYR A 401 34.53 -19.75 -29.82
C TYR A 401 34.72 -18.34 -30.40
N GLN A 402 35.89 -18.04 -30.97
CA GLN A 402 36.15 -16.77 -31.65
C GLN A 402 35.20 -16.55 -32.83
N GLN A 403 34.95 -17.58 -33.64
CA GLN A 403 34.02 -17.49 -34.76
C GLN A 403 32.56 -17.30 -34.27
N ALA A 404 32.18 -17.95 -33.17
CA ALA A 404 30.86 -17.77 -32.54
C ALA A 404 30.71 -16.37 -31.94
N SER A 405 31.71 -15.88 -31.23
CA SER A 405 31.78 -14.52 -30.68
C SER A 405 31.70 -13.45 -31.78
N ALA A 406 32.45 -13.61 -32.88
CA ALA A 406 32.36 -12.71 -34.03
C ALA A 406 30.97 -12.72 -34.67
N ARG A 407 30.32 -13.89 -34.78
CA ARG A 407 28.93 -14.00 -35.26
C ARG A 407 27.94 -13.35 -34.31
N GLU A 408 28.13 -13.49 -33.00
CA GLU A 408 27.29 -12.85 -31.99
C GLU A 408 27.47 -11.33 -32.00
N ALA A 409 28.70 -10.83 -32.11
CA ALA A 409 28.99 -9.41 -32.25
C ALA A 409 28.35 -8.83 -33.52
N ALA A 410 28.47 -9.51 -34.66
CA ALA A 410 27.81 -9.10 -35.90
C ALA A 410 26.28 -9.09 -35.77
N ARG A 411 25.69 -10.09 -35.10
CA ARG A 411 24.25 -10.12 -34.80
C ARG A 411 23.83 -8.98 -33.86
N GLN A 412 24.62 -8.66 -32.84
CA GLN A 412 24.35 -7.54 -31.94
C GLN A 412 24.39 -6.22 -32.69
N GLU A 413 25.38 -6.03 -33.58
CA GLU A 413 25.47 -4.82 -34.41
C GLU A 413 24.25 -4.67 -35.34
N LEU A 414 23.83 -5.76 -35.99
CA LEU A 414 22.60 -5.77 -36.80
C LEU A 414 21.35 -5.46 -35.97
N ASN A 415 21.25 -6.02 -34.76
CA ASN A 415 20.12 -5.74 -33.87
C ASN A 415 20.12 -4.28 -33.41
N LEU A 416 21.29 -3.71 -33.05
CA LEU A 416 21.41 -2.31 -32.67
C LEU A 416 20.99 -1.39 -33.83
N LYS A 417 21.48 -1.66 -35.05
CA LYS A 417 21.04 -0.95 -36.26
C LYS A 417 19.54 -1.07 -36.46
N GLY A 418 18.98 -2.28 -36.42
CA GLY A 418 17.54 -2.51 -36.56
C GLY A 418 16.69 -1.79 -35.50
N THR A 419 17.15 -1.71 -34.25
CA THR A 419 16.46 -0.93 -33.20
C THR A 419 16.55 0.58 -33.43
N ALA A 420 17.68 1.08 -33.94
CA ALA A 420 17.85 2.47 -34.28
C ALA A 420 16.94 2.85 -35.48
N ASP A 421 16.91 2.01 -36.51
CA ASP A 421 16.05 2.20 -37.69
C ASP A 421 14.58 2.18 -37.29
N SER A 422 14.17 1.22 -36.44
CA SER A 422 12.80 1.16 -35.90
C SER A 422 12.44 2.42 -35.11
N ALA A 423 13.37 2.96 -34.31
CA ALA A 423 13.13 4.19 -33.55
C ALA A 423 12.95 5.40 -34.47
N VAL A 424 13.73 5.49 -35.56
CA VAL A 424 13.58 6.52 -36.59
C VAL A 424 12.23 6.38 -37.31
N GLU A 425 11.82 5.17 -37.68
CA GLU A 425 10.52 4.90 -38.28
C GLU A 425 9.36 5.27 -37.36
N ILE A 426 9.44 4.95 -36.06
CA ILE A 426 8.42 5.32 -35.07
C ILE A 426 8.32 6.85 -34.97
N ALA A 427 9.46 7.54 -34.90
CA ALA A 427 9.48 9.01 -34.84
C ALA A 427 8.91 9.64 -36.12
N ASN A 428 9.24 9.10 -37.29
CA ASN A 428 8.69 9.56 -38.57
C ASN A 428 7.19 9.28 -38.67
N ASN A 429 6.72 8.11 -38.25
CA ASN A 429 5.29 7.79 -38.21
C ASN A 429 4.52 8.71 -37.25
N ALA A 430 5.11 9.06 -36.10
CA ALA A 430 4.51 10.02 -35.18
C ALA A 430 4.39 11.41 -35.82
N ARG A 431 5.42 11.85 -36.56
CA ARG A 431 5.37 13.10 -37.34
C ARG A 431 4.31 13.06 -38.43
N LEU A 432 4.22 11.98 -39.21
CA LEU A 432 3.20 11.82 -40.25
C LEU A 432 1.78 11.83 -39.67
N ARG A 433 1.56 11.18 -38.51
CA ARG A 433 0.26 11.25 -37.82
C ARG A 433 -0.06 12.66 -37.34
N ALA A 434 0.93 13.41 -36.86
CA ALA A 434 0.72 14.79 -36.45
C ALA A 434 0.31 15.66 -37.65
N ILE A 435 0.99 15.51 -38.79
CA ILE A 435 0.66 16.20 -40.04
C ILE A 435 -0.77 15.84 -40.49
N ALA A 436 -1.14 14.56 -40.53
CA ALA A 436 -2.48 14.15 -40.90
C ALA A 436 -3.58 14.73 -39.98
N VAL A 437 -3.31 14.83 -38.68
CA VAL A 437 -4.25 15.47 -37.73
C VAL A 437 -4.37 16.97 -37.98
N GLU A 438 -3.28 17.63 -38.36
CA GLU A 438 -3.31 19.05 -38.75
C GLU A 438 -4.07 19.25 -40.07
N GLU A 439 -3.85 18.40 -41.06
CA GLU A 439 -4.60 18.39 -42.33
C GLU A 439 -6.11 18.20 -42.08
N ASP A 440 -6.49 17.22 -41.25
CA ASP A 440 -7.90 17.00 -40.85
C ASP A 440 -8.51 18.22 -40.17
N ARG A 441 -7.74 18.91 -39.31
CA ARG A 441 -8.20 20.15 -38.67
C ARG A 441 -8.41 21.26 -39.69
N MET A 442 -7.49 21.39 -40.65
CA MET A 442 -7.60 22.38 -41.72
C MET A 442 -8.81 22.09 -42.63
N LEU A 443 -9.05 20.82 -42.97
CA LEU A 443 -10.23 20.40 -43.75
C LEU A 443 -11.54 20.67 -43.00
N LYS A 444 -11.61 20.31 -41.72
CA LYS A 444 -12.80 20.60 -40.90
C LYS A 444 -13.08 22.09 -40.81
N LYS A 445 -12.03 22.90 -40.63
CA LYS A 445 -12.16 24.35 -40.62
C LYS A 445 -12.66 24.88 -41.96
N ALA A 446 -12.11 24.39 -43.08
CA ALA A 446 -12.57 24.78 -44.41
C ALA A 446 -14.03 24.37 -44.69
N LEU A 447 -14.47 23.19 -44.22
CA LEU A 447 -15.87 22.79 -44.30
C LEU A 447 -16.78 23.70 -43.49
N GLN A 448 -16.37 24.04 -42.26
CA GLN A 448 -17.11 24.96 -41.40
C GLN A 448 -17.18 26.36 -42.03
N ASP A 449 -16.07 26.86 -42.58
CA ASP A 449 -16.04 28.16 -43.28
C ASP A 449 -17.00 28.14 -44.50
N MET A 450 -17.07 27.03 -45.25
CA MET A 450 -18.03 26.86 -46.35
C MET A 450 -19.49 26.78 -45.86
N GLU A 451 -19.76 26.08 -44.77
CA GLU A 451 -21.09 26.02 -44.13
C GLU A 451 -21.53 27.43 -43.70
N ASP A 452 -20.65 28.17 -43.02
CA ASP A 452 -20.91 29.55 -42.60
C ASP A 452 -21.12 30.49 -43.79
N GLU A 453 -20.43 30.28 -44.93
CA GLU A 453 -20.69 31.02 -46.17
C GLU A 453 -22.04 30.66 -46.81
N MET A 454 -22.42 29.38 -46.80
CA MET A 454 -23.72 28.95 -47.31
C MET A 454 -24.86 29.48 -46.45
N GLU A 455 -24.74 29.41 -45.12
CA GLU A 455 -25.73 29.99 -44.19
C GLU A 455 -25.87 31.50 -44.42
N ARG A 456 -24.76 32.23 -44.58
CA ARG A 456 -24.79 33.65 -44.96
C ARG A 456 -25.55 33.90 -46.26
N ARG A 457 -25.31 33.12 -47.31
CA ARG A 457 -26.05 33.22 -48.58
C ARG A 457 -27.53 32.86 -48.43
N ILE A 458 -27.85 31.86 -47.61
CA ILE A 458 -29.24 31.50 -47.30
C ILE A 458 -29.92 32.67 -46.59
N ASP A 459 -29.28 33.28 -45.60
CA ASP A 459 -29.83 34.45 -44.90
C ASP A 459 -30.02 35.65 -45.83
N GLU A 460 -29.09 35.91 -46.75
CA GLU A 460 -29.21 36.93 -47.79
C GLU A 460 -30.41 36.67 -48.72
N GLU A 461 -30.55 35.45 -49.21
CA GLU A 461 -31.69 35.07 -50.06
C GLU A 461 -33.01 35.05 -49.29
N ARG A 462 -33.03 34.63 -48.02
CA ARG A 462 -34.20 34.74 -47.14
C ARG A 462 -34.64 36.19 -47.01
N MET A 463 -33.71 37.10 -46.74
CA MET A 463 -34.00 38.53 -46.68
C MET A 463 -34.50 39.07 -48.02
N ARG A 464 -33.94 38.61 -49.14
CA ARG A 464 -34.37 38.99 -50.49
C ARG A 464 -35.80 38.53 -50.79
N VAL A 465 -36.12 37.27 -50.49
CA VAL A 465 -37.46 36.71 -50.64
C VAL A 465 -38.45 37.48 -49.78
N LEU A 466 -38.13 37.73 -48.51
CA LEU A 466 -39.01 38.50 -47.62
C LEU A 466 -39.24 39.93 -48.14
N ARG A 467 -38.21 40.61 -48.69
CA ARG A 467 -38.37 41.94 -49.31
C ARG A 467 -39.26 41.95 -50.55
N SER A 468 -39.35 40.83 -51.26
CA SER A 468 -40.18 40.72 -52.47
C SER A 468 -41.66 40.50 -52.17
N GLN A 469 -42.01 40.15 -50.93
CA GLN A 469 -43.41 39.92 -50.54
C GLN A 469 -44.11 41.25 -50.19
N PRO A 470 -45.42 41.37 -50.46
CA PRO A 470 -46.22 42.50 -50.00
C PRO A 470 -46.33 42.51 -48.47
N ARG A 471 -46.50 43.70 -47.90
CA ARG A 471 -46.47 43.91 -46.44
C ARG A 471 -47.57 43.15 -45.69
N GLU A 472 -48.74 43.01 -46.31
CA GLU A 472 -49.88 42.23 -45.80
C GLU A 472 -49.48 40.78 -45.50
N ILE A 473 -48.70 40.16 -46.39
CA ILE A 473 -48.22 38.77 -46.21
C ILE A 473 -47.14 38.71 -45.11
N ILE A 474 -46.23 39.69 -45.05
CA ILE A 474 -45.16 39.72 -44.05
C ILE A 474 -45.73 39.85 -42.63
N ASP A 475 -46.79 40.64 -42.46
CA ASP A 475 -47.44 40.85 -41.16
C ASP A 475 -48.20 39.59 -40.68
N GLU A 476 -48.62 38.70 -41.59
CA GLU A 476 -49.25 37.41 -41.27
C GLU A 476 -48.23 36.30 -40.94
N VAL A 477 -46.94 36.47 -41.26
CA VAL A 477 -45.92 35.47 -40.95
C VAL A 477 -45.70 35.40 -39.44
N ARG A 478 -45.79 34.19 -38.88
CA ARG A 478 -45.58 33.96 -37.44
C ARG A 478 -44.22 34.51 -36.98
N PRO A 479 -44.16 35.44 -36.01
CA PRO A 479 -42.92 36.10 -35.58
C PRO A 479 -41.83 35.16 -35.05
N CYS A 480 -42.20 33.95 -34.64
CA CYS A 480 -41.26 32.94 -34.13
C CYS A 480 -40.55 32.15 -35.24
N LYS A 481 -41.04 32.18 -36.49
CA LYS A 481 -40.39 31.56 -37.65
C LYS A 481 -39.37 32.48 -38.32
N LEU A 482 -39.33 33.74 -37.92
CA LEU A 482 -38.40 34.75 -38.41
C LEU A 482 -37.20 34.92 -37.47
N SER A 483 -36.02 35.03 -38.06
CA SER A 483 -34.79 35.39 -37.36
C SER A 483 -34.92 36.74 -36.66
N ARG A 484 -34.09 36.97 -35.65
CA ARG A 484 -34.06 38.25 -34.92
C ARG A 484 -33.72 39.42 -35.86
N ALA A 485 -32.80 39.21 -36.80
CA ALA A 485 -32.40 40.22 -37.78
C ALA A 485 -33.51 40.53 -38.79
N GLU A 486 -34.20 39.50 -39.28
CA GLU A 486 -35.37 39.62 -40.17
C GLU A 486 -36.46 40.47 -39.51
N ARG A 487 -36.85 40.15 -38.27
CA ARG A 487 -37.86 40.90 -37.51
C ARG A 487 -37.51 42.36 -37.29
N PHE A 488 -36.24 42.63 -36.98
CA PHE A 488 -35.78 43.99 -36.78
C PHE A 488 -35.86 44.80 -38.08
N THR A 489 -35.52 44.17 -39.21
CA THR A 489 -35.52 44.86 -40.52
C THR A 489 -36.93 45.23 -40.99
N PHE A 490 -37.93 44.41 -40.66
CA PHE A 490 -39.33 44.66 -41.04
C PHE A 490 -40.19 45.28 -39.92
N ASN A 491 -39.58 45.65 -38.78
CA ASN A 491 -40.26 46.24 -37.61
C ASN A 491 -41.41 45.38 -37.04
N LEU A 492 -41.21 44.06 -36.98
CA LEU A 492 -42.21 43.11 -36.48
C LEU A 492 -42.13 42.94 -34.95
N PRO A 493 -43.25 42.60 -34.27
CA PRO A 493 -43.27 42.38 -32.83
C PRO A 493 -42.37 41.23 -32.39
N LYS A 494 -41.88 41.29 -31.14
CA LYS A 494 -41.04 40.23 -30.55
C LYS A 494 -41.87 38.95 -30.36
N CYS A 495 -41.29 37.80 -30.68
CA CYS A 495 -41.91 36.50 -30.39
C CYS A 495 -42.05 36.34 -28.87
N THR A 496 -43.29 36.27 -28.38
CA THR A 496 -43.62 35.81 -27.03
C THR A 496 -43.45 34.29 -27.01
N LYS A 497 -42.68 33.76 -26.06
CA LYS A 497 -42.23 32.35 -26.00
C LYS A 497 -43.36 31.32 -25.83
N ASP A 498 -44.63 31.73 -25.83
CA ASP A 498 -45.76 30.90 -25.43
C ASP A 498 -46.60 30.37 -26.62
N GLU A 499 -46.15 30.54 -27.88
CA GLU A 499 -46.83 30.01 -29.08
C GLU A 499 -46.08 28.87 -29.81
N ASP A 500 -45.25 28.12 -29.09
CA ASP A 500 -44.71 26.83 -29.57
C ASP A 500 -45.52 25.64 -29.03
N THR A 501 -46.84 25.73 -29.10
CA THR A 501 -47.72 24.56 -29.01
C THR A 501 -48.43 24.33 -30.34
N HIS A 502 -47.97 23.26 -31.01
CA HIS A 502 -48.61 22.46 -32.05
C HIS A 502 -48.19 22.64 -33.53
N THR A 503 -47.86 21.47 -34.12
CA THR A 503 -47.75 21.06 -35.54
C THR A 503 -46.55 21.62 -36.32
N HIS A 504 -45.59 20.84 -36.84
CA HIS A 504 -45.50 19.41 -37.19
C HIS A 504 -44.30 18.72 -36.54
#